data_AF-Q84QZ4-F1
#
_entry.id   AF-Q84QZ4-F1
#
_cell.length_a   1.000
_cell.length_b   1.000
_cell.length_c   1.000
_cell.angle_alpha   90.00
_cell.angle_beta   90.00
_cell.angle_gamma   90.00
#
_symmetry.space_group_name_H-M   'P 1'
#
loop_
_entity.id
_entity.type
_entity.pdbx_description
1 polymer ?
#
loop_
_entity_poly.entity_id
_entity_poly.type
_entity_poly.pdbx_seq_one_letter_code
_entity_poly.pdbx_strand_id
1 'polypeptide(L)'
;MAHRLLLIVLAASILHTASSATVYDVLQQNNLPRGLIPQGVTSYVLHPDGHLEVTLPGECNFAITVGGSPYKFRFDSKFVGLIKSGSISEIKGVRV
;
A
#
# COMPACT_ATOMS: atom_id res chain seq x y z
N MET A 1 7.06 -24.00 33.56
CA MET A 1 6.15 -24.48 32.50
C MET A 1 5.22 -23.37 32.00
N ALA A 2 4.44 -22.70 32.87
CA ALA A 2 3.45 -21.68 32.46
C ALA A 2 4.01 -20.47 31.69
N HIS A 3 5.18 -19.93 32.07
CA HIS A 3 5.76 -18.76 31.39
C HIS A 3 6.16 -19.03 29.93
N ARG A 4 6.60 -20.26 29.61
CA ARG A 4 6.91 -20.65 28.23
C ARG A 4 5.64 -20.76 27.39
N LEU A 5 4.55 -21.28 27.98
CA LEU A 5 3.25 -21.35 27.33
C LEU A 5 2.71 -19.94 27.02
N LEU A 6 2.84 -19.00 27.97
CA LEU A 6 2.42 -17.61 27.80
C LEU A 6 3.17 -16.91 26.66
N LEU A 7 4.50 -17.11 26.57
CA LEU A 7 5.32 -16.54 25.49
C LEU A 7 4.94 -17.11 24.11
N ILE A 8 4.66 -18.41 24.02
CA ILE A 8 4.22 -19.05 22.78
C ILE A 8 2.86 -18.52 22.32
N VAL A 9 1.92 -18.36 23.27
CA VAL A 9 0.60 -17.78 22.97
C VAL A 9 0.73 -16.34 22.49
N LEU A 10 1.56 -15.52 23.15
CA LEU A 10 1.78 -14.12 22.76
C LEU A 10 2.38 -14.00 21.34
N ALA A 11 3.37 -14.84 21.01
CA ALA A 11 3.96 -14.87 19.67
C ALA A 11 2.94 -15.30 18.60
N ALA A 12 2.12 -16.31 18.87
CA ALA A 12 1.08 -16.76 17.97
C ALA A 12 0.00 -15.69 17.74
N SER A 13 -0.37 -14.93 18.78
CA SER A 13 -1.33 -13.83 18.67
C SER A 13 -0.79 -12.69 17.78
N ILE A 14 0.50 -12.32 17.91
CA ILE A 14 1.11 -11.28 17.07
C ILE A 14 1.06 -11.68 15.59
N LEU A 15 1.38 -12.94 15.26
CA LEU A 15 1.29 -13.48 13.91
C LEU A 15 -0.15 -13.49 13.36
N HIS A 16 -1.15 -13.75 14.22
CA HIS A 16 -2.55 -13.77 13.81
C HIS A 16 -3.16 -12.38 13.56
N THR A 17 -2.58 -11.33 14.14
CA THR A 17 -3.03 -9.93 13.91
C THR A 17 -2.57 -9.34 12.58
N ALA A 18 -1.74 -10.03 11.81
CA ALA A 18 -1.48 -9.71 10.41
C ALA A 18 -2.68 -10.02 9.47
N SER A 19 -3.89 -10.11 10.05
CA SER A 19 -5.18 -10.09 9.38
C SER A 19 -5.16 -9.04 8.26
N SER A 20 -5.53 -9.50 7.06
CA SER A 20 -5.26 -8.94 5.74
C SER A 20 -5.33 -7.41 5.65
N ALA A 21 -4.26 -6.73 6.04
CA ALA A 21 -4.11 -5.31 5.72
C ALA A 21 -4.18 -5.18 4.21
N THR A 22 -5.05 -4.33 3.71
CA THR A 22 -5.05 -3.90 2.31
C THR A 22 -3.96 -2.86 2.11
N VAL A 23 -3.55 -2.63 0.85
CA VAL A 23 -2.61 -1.53 0.57
C VAL A 23 -3.17 -0.17 1.02
N TYR A 24 -4.49 0.00 1.03
CA TYR A 24 -5.15 1.21 1.52
C TYR A 24 -4.99 1.36 3.04
N ASP A 25 -4.96 0.25 3.79
CA ASP A 25 -4.65 0.28 5.23
C ASP A 25 -3.19 0.66 5.46
N VAL A 26 -2.26 0.17 4.64
CA VAL A 26 -0.84 0.57 4.67
C VAL A 26 -0.68 2.07 4.46
N LEU A 27 -1.38 2.65 3.48
CA LEU A 27 -1.39 4.10 3.27
C LEU A 27 -1.87 4.84 4.51
N GLN A 28 -3.04 4.46 5.04
CA GLN A 28 -3.62 5.12 6.21
C GLN A 28 -2.70 5.05 7.44
N GLN A 29 -2.08 3.90 7.71
CA GLN A 29 -1.14 3.72 8.81
C GLN A 29 0.12 4.59 8.68
N ASN A 30 0.48 4.96 7.45
CA ASN A 30 1.61 5.84 7.16
C ASN A 30 1.19 7.30 6.93
N ASN A 31 0.03 7.74 7.43
CA ASN A 31 -0.48 9.11 7.28
C ASN A 31 -0.64 9.54 5.81
N LEU A 32 -0.92 8.59 4.92
CA LEU A 32 -1.19 8.83 3.51
C LEU A 32 -2.69 8.65 3.20
N PRO A 33 -3.29 9.50 2.35
CA PRO A 33 -4.67 9.33 1.93
C PRO A 33 -4.87 7.98 1.22
N ARG A 34 -5.93 7.25 1.57
CA ARG A 34 -6.30 5.99 0.92
C ARG A 34 -6.46 6.11 -0.60
N GLY A 35 -6.88 7.28 -1.08
CA GLY A 35 -7.15 7.57 -2.49
C GLY A 35 -5.92 7.81 -3.35
N LEU A 36 -4.70 7.68 -2.83
CA LEU A 36 -3.48 7.79 -3.63
C LEU A 36 -3.28 6.64 -4.61
N ILE A 37 -3.88 5.48 -4.33
CA ILE A 37 -3.77 4.27 -5.14
C ILE A 37 -5.16 3.93 -5.73
N PRO A 38 -5.25 3.58 -7.03
CA PRO A 38 -6.50 3.16 -7.65
C PRO A 38 -7.16 1.99 -6.92
N GLN A 39 -8.49 1.95 -6.96
CA GLN A 39 -9.23 0.79 -6.48
C GLN A 39 -8.95 -0.45 -7.35
N GLY A 40 -9.15 -1.64 -6.77
CA GLY A 40 -9.02 -2.91 -7.50
C GLY A 40 -7.63 -3.56 -7.43
N VAL A 41 -6.75 -3.11 -6.54
CA VAL A 41 -5.47 -3.78 -6.25
C VAL A 41 -5.67 -5.27 -5.97
N THR A 42 -4.96 -6.11 -6.71
CA THR A 42 -5.03 -7.59 -6.62
C THR A 42 -4.08 -8.14 -5.58
N SER A 43 -2.89 -7.53 -5.44
CA SER A 43 -1.91 -7.88 -4.42
C SER A 43 -0.95 -6.71 -4.16
N TYR A 44 -0.26 -6.77 -3.03
CA TYR A 44 0.86 -5.89 -2.74
C TYR A 44 1.93 -6.63 -1.91
N VAL A 45 3.15 -6.11 -1.94
CA VAL A 45 4.26 -6.52 -1.08
C VAL A 45 4.80 -5.27 -0.40
N LEU A 46 4.85 -5.28 0.94
CA LEU A 46 5.49 -4.23 1.72
C LEU A 46 6.77 -4.80 2.35
N HIS A 47 7.91 -4.25 1.96
CA HIS A 47 9.22 -4.61 2.49
C HIS A 47 9.51 -3.89 3.81
N PRO A 48 10.35 -4.44 4.69
CA PRO A 48 10.66 -3.84 5.99
C PRO A 48 11.27 -2.43 5.94
N ASP A 49 11.89 -2.05 4.83
CA ASP A 49 12.48 -0.72 4.60
C ASP A 49 11.46 0.34 4.13
N GLY A 50 10.24 -0.09 3.82
CA GLY A 50 9.12 0.72 3.35
C GLY A 50 8.88 0.64 1.84
N HIS A 51 9.66 -0.12 1.08
CA HIS A 51 9.36 -0.32 -0.35
C HIS A 51 8.03 -1.07 -0.50
N LEU A 52 7.11 -0.47 -1.24
CA LEU A 52 5.81 -1.02 -1.57
C LEU A 52 5.80 -1.39 -3.05
N GLU A 53 5.41 -2.63 -3.35
CA GLU A 53 5.08 -3.10 -4.69
C GLU A 53 3.57 -3.36 -4.76
N VAL A 54 2.91 -2.86 -5.80
CA VAL A 54 1.45 -2.99 -5.96
C VAL A 54 1.14 -3.58 -7.32
N THR A 55 0.21 -4.53 -7.35
CA THR A 55 -0.30 -5.13 -8.59
C THR A 55 -1.78 -4.80 -8.77
N LEU A 56 -2.12 -4.33 -9.96
CA LEU A 56 -3.48 -4.10 -10.47
C LEU A 56 -3.86 -5.21 -11.45
N PRO A 57 -5.16 -5.42 -11.75
CA PRO A 57 -5.58 -6.41 -12.74
C PRO A 57 -5.13 -6.05 -14.17
N GLY A 58 -4.75 -4.79 -14.41
CA GLY A 58 -4.27 -4.25 -15.67
C GLY A 58 -3.79 -2.80 -15.51
N GLU A 59 -3.38 -2.16 -16.60
CA GLU A 59 -3.09 -0.72 -16.61
C GLU A 59 -4.37 0.06 -16.23
N CYS A 60 -4.23 1.07 -15.38
CA CYS A 60 -5.33 1.95 -14.98
C CYS A 60 -5.05 3.37 -15.47
N ASN A 61 -5.91 3.87 -16.35
CA ASN A 61 -5.84 5.24 -16.88
C ASN A 61 -7.09 6.00 -16.47
N PHE A 62 -6.93 7.20 -15.94
CA PHE A 62 -8.06 8.08 -15.63
C PHE A 62 -7.65 9.55 -15.71
N ALA A 63 -8.63 10.44 -15.83
CA ALA A 63 -8.40 11.88 -15.80
C ALA A 63 -9.26 12.53 -14.72
N ILE A 64 -8.68 13.49 -14.00
CA ILE A 64 -9.40 14.35 -13.06
C ILE A 64 -9.24 15.81 -13.50
N THR A 65 -10.27 16.63 -13.28
CA THR A 65 -10.19 18.06 -13.55
C THR A 65 -9.85 18.81 -12.28
N VAL A 66 -8.74 19.54 -12.27
CA VAL A 66 -8.31 20.39 -11.15
C VAL A 66 -8.13 21.81 -11.68
N GLY A 67 -8.84 22.78 -11.11
CA GLY A 67 -8.78 24.18 -11.56
C GLY A 67 -9.17 24.39 -13.03
N GLY A 68 -10.03 23.53 -13.58
CA GLY A 68 -10.43 23.57 -15.00
C GLY A 68 -9.45 22.92 -15.97
N SER A 69 -8.32 22.39 -15.50
CA SER A 69 -7.35 21.67 -16.32
C SER A 69 -7.43 20.15 -16.09
N PRO A 70 -7.40 19.31 -17.14
CA PRO A 70 -7.39 17.87 -16.99
C PRO A 70 -5.98 17.35 -16.64
N TYR A 71 -5.89 16.54 -15.60
CA TYR A 71 -4.68 15.80 -15.21
C TYR A 71 -4.88 14.33 -15.54
N LYS A 72 -3.93 13.73 -16.27
CA LYS A 72 -4.08 12.38 -16.83
C LYS A 72 -3.20 11.40 -16.07
N PHE A 73 -3.81 10.62 -15.21
CA PHE A 73 -3.13 9.61 -14.43
C PHE A 73 -3.07 8.30 -15.20
N ARG A 74 -1.88 7.71 -15.20
CA ARG A 74 -1.64 6.36 -15.70
C ARG A 74 -0.84 5.56 -14.70
N PHE A 75 -1.42 4.47 -14.24
CA PHE A 75 -0.77 3.44 -13.44
C PHE A 75 -0.55 2.22 -14.31
N ASP A 76 0.69 1.79 -14.44
CA ASP A 76 1.02 0.50 -15.03
C ASP A 76 0.43 -0.62 -14.15
N SER A 77 0.26 -1.84 -14.70
CA SER A 77 -0.30 -2.97 -13.95
C SER A 77 0.51 -3.38 -12.72
N LYS A 78 1.80 -3.03 -12.70
CA LYS A 78 2.67 -3.09 -11.53
C LYS A 78 3.33 -1.73 -11.34
N PHE A 79 3.27 -1.22 -10.12
CA PHE A 79 3.96 0.01 -9.76
C PHE A 79 4.56 -0.13 -8.36
N VAL A 80 5.57 0.71 -8.08
CA VAL A 80 6.32 0.67 -6.83
C VAL A 80 6.49 2.07 -6.26
N GLY A 81 6.79 2.15 -4.97
CA GLY A 81 7.22 3.36 -4.31
C GLY A 81 7.79 3.08 -2.92
N LEU A 82 8.52 4.03 -2.36
CA LEU A 82 9.03 3.99 -0.99
C LEU A 82 8.07 4.76 -0.09
N ILE A 83 7.43 4.08 0.86
CA ILE A 83 6.54 4.70 1.84
C ILE A 83 7.34 5.15 3.07
N LYS A 84 7.11 6.40 3.46
CA LYS A 84 7.45 6.97 4.76
C LYS A 84 6.23 7.67 5.33
N SER A 85 6.25 8.05 6.60
CA SER A 85 5.12 8.75 7.22
C SER A 85 4.84 10.07 6.48
N GLY A 86 3.66 10.19 5.89
CA GLY A 86 3.18 11.37 5.16
C GLY A 86 3.73 11.54 3.74
N SER A 87 4.57 10.61 3.23
CA SER A 87 5.16 10.75 1.90
C SER A 87 5.38 9.42 1.18
N ILE A 88 5.28 9.45 -0.14
CA ILE A 88 5.69 8.36 -1.03
C ILE A 88 6.71 8.90 -2.05
N SER A 89 7.82 8.19 -2.21
CA SER A 89 8.91 8.57 -3.12
C SER A 89 9.33 7.37 -3.99
N GLU A 90 10.36 7.54 -4.83
CA GLU A 90 10.93 6.46 -5.66
C GLU A 90 9.90 5.74 -6.55
N ILE A 91 8.90 6.51 -7.00
CA ILE A 91 7.75 5.98 -7.70
C ILE A 91 8.16 5.52 -9.10
N LYS A 92 7.84 4.28 -9.47
CA LYS A 92 7.92 3.78 -10.85
C LYS A 92 6.61 3.13 -11.25
N GLY A 93 6.22 3.30 -12.52
CA GLY A 93 4.96 2.79 -13.05
C GLY A 93 3.75 3.71 -12.83
N VAL A 94 3.97 4.97 -12.44
CA VAL A 94 2.91 5.99 -12.34
C VAL A 94 3.31 7.22 -13.16
N ARG A 95 2.37 7.76 -13.94
CA ARG A 95 2.51 9.01 -14.73
C ARG A 95 1.28 9.90 -14.51
N VAL A 96 1.45 11.22 -14.57
CA VAL A 96 0.43 12.26 -14.34
C VAL A 96 0.45 13.28 -15.47
#